data_AF-A0A7S0MUB9-F1
#
_entry.id   AF-A0A7S0MUB9-F1
#
_cell.length_a   1.000
_cell.length_b   1.000
_cell.length_c   1.000
_cell.angle_alpha   90.00
_cell.angle_beta   90.00
_cell.angle_gamma   90.00
#
_symmetry.space_group_name_H-M   'P 1'
#
loop_
_entity.id
_entity.type
_entity.pdbx_description
1 polymer ?
#
loop_
_entity_poly.entity_id
_entity_poly.type
_entity_poly.pdbx_seq_one_letter_code
_entity_poly.pdbx_strand_id
1 'polypeptide(L)'
;FVAGEGYRGSALNSAEAWCVEMDSGRICVDGRPTGLSLPRRPAVGDVLALELDLDAHQVRVGLEGVDGGSVVSGWTPGASPVYLAASFRRVGWQLTILADDSDA
;
A
#
# COMPACT_ATOMS: atom_id res chain seq x y z
N PHE A 1 3.83 -17.18 -2.25
CA PHE A 1 3.64 -17.14 -3.72
C PHE A 1 4.89 -16.56 -4.34
N VAL A 2 5.64 -17.35 -5.12
CA VAL A 2 6.75 -16.84 -5.94
C VAL A 2 6.14 -16.41 -7.27
N ALA A 3 6.16 -15.12 -7.59
CA ALA A 3 5.68 -14.65 -8.87
C ALA A 3 6.62 -15.16 -9.98
N GLY A 4 6.13 -16.07 -10.82
CA GLY A 4 6.83 -16.51 -12.02
C GLY A 4 7.00 -15.38 -13.03
N GLU A 5 7.90 -15.57 -13.99
CA GLU A 5 8.34 -14.59 -15.01
C GLU A 5 7.22 -14.03 -15.92
N GLY A 6 5.98 -14.49 -15.75
CA GLY A 6 4.80 -14.05 -16.51
C GLY A 6 3.92 -12.99 -15.85
N TYR A 7 4.20 -12.53 -14.61
CA TYR A 7 3.37 -11.49 -13.99
C TYR A 7 3.62 -10.11 -14.62
N ARG A 8 2.72 -9.71 -15.52
CA ARG A 8 2.64 -8.36 -16.11
C ARG A 8 1.60 -7.47 -15.42
N GLY A 9 1.10 -7.89 -14.25
CA GLY A 9 0.26 -7.04 -13.43
C GLY A 9 1.11 -5.97 -12.77
N SER A 10 0.60 -4.75 -12.73
CA SER A 10 0.98 -3.80 -11.69
C SER A 10 -0.20 -3.77 -10.71
N ALA A 11 0.05 -3.53 -9.42
CA ALA A 11 -1.03 -3.18 -8.50
C ALA A 11 -1.88 -1.99 -9.02
N LEU A 12 -1.32 -1.21 -9.96
CA LEU A 12 -2.00 -0.16 -10.74
C LEU A 12 -3.12 -0.65 -11.66
N ASN A 13 -3.37 -1.96 -11.83
CA ASN A 13 -4.50 -2.49 -12.62
C ASN A 13 -5.44 -3.38 -11.79
N SER A 14 -5.25 -3.46 -10.47
CA SER A 14 -6.11 -4.24 -9.61
C SER A 14 -7.42 -3.48 -9.40
N ALA A 15 -8.52 -4.03 -9.93
CA ALA A 15 -9.85 -3.63 -9.53
C ALA A 15 -10.07 -4.03 -8.06
N GLU A 16 -10.88 -3.26 -7.33
CA GLU A 16 -11.24 -3.52 -5.93
C GLU A 16 -10.04 -3.50 -4.99
N ALA A 17 -9.07 -2.63 -5.26
CA ALA A 17 -7.83 -2.55 -4.50
C ALA A 17 -7.45 -1.11 -4.18
N TRP A 18 -6.91 -0.93 -2.98
CA TRP A 18 -6.20 0.27 -2.58
C TRP A 18 -4.70 -0.03 -2.56
N CYS A 19 -3.87 0.85 -3.12
CA CYS A 19 -2.43 0.62 -3.11
C CYS A 19 -1.60 1.91 -3.11
N VAL A 20 -0.34 1.74 -2.73
CA VAL A 20 0.72 2.75 -2.77
C VAL A 20 1.82 2.31 -3.73
N GLU A 21 2.16 3.16 -4.69
CA GLU A 21 3.25 2.91 -5.62
C GLU A 21 4.58 3.34 -5.00
N MET A 22 5.44 2.38 -4.64
CA MET A 22 6.70 2.65 -3.95
C MET A 22 7.70 3.51 -4.75
N ASP A 23 7.65 3.50 -6.08
CA ASP A 23 8.55 4.29 -6.91
C ASP A 23 8.21 5.79 -6.95
N SER A 24 6.97 6.17 -6.63
CA SER A 24 6.50 7.55 -6.70
C SER A 24 5.88 8.07 -5.40
N GLY A 25 5.51 7.16 -4.48
CA GLY A 25 4.71 7.46 -3.30
C GLY A 25 3.23 7.73 -3.59
N ARG A 26 2.77 7.54 -4.84
CA ARG A 26 1.37 7.83 -5.21
C ARG A 26 0.42 6.79 -4.63
N ILE A 27 -0.77 7.27 -4.28
CA ILE A 27 -1.89 6.43 -3.86
C ILE A 27 -2.79 6.16 -5.07
N CYS A 28 -3.19 4.90 -5.24
CA CYS A 28 -4.10 4.49 -6.29
C CYS A 28 -5.26 3.67 -5.70
N VAL A 29 -6.45 3.89 -6.24
CA VAL A 29 -7.68 3.17 -5.91
C VAL A 29 -8.25 2.61 -7.21
N ASP A 30 -8.53 1.31 -7.22
CA ASP A 30 -9.05 0.57 -8.39
C ASP A 30 -8.20 0.81 -9.65
N GLY A 31 -6.88 0.81 -9.45
CA GLY A 31 -5.89 1.04 -10.48
C GLY A 31 -5.76 2.49 -10.97
N ARG A 32 -6.44 3.45 -10.34
CA ARG A 32 -6.40 4.87 -10.75
C ARG A 32 -5.68 5.73 -9.71
N PRO A 33 -4.75 6.62 -10.12
CA PRO A 33 -4.15 7.59 -9.20
C PRO A 33 -5.22 8.51 -8.61
N THR A 34 -5.18 8.71 -7.29
CA THR A 34 -6.15 9.57 -6.59
C THR A 34 -5.74 11.05 -6.56
N GLY A 35 -4.52 11.37 -7.02
CA GLY A 35 -3.89 12.67 -6.83
C GLY A 35 -3.24 12.85 -5.46
N LEU A 36 -3.45 11.90 -4.53
CA LEU A 36 -2.80 11.87 -3.24
C LEU A 36 -1.45 11.13 -3.33
N SER A 37 -0.49 11.56 -2.51
CA SER A 37 0.84 10.95 -2.43
C SER A 37 1.44 11.10 -1.05
N LEU A 38 2.31 10.16 -0.69
CA LEU A 38 3.21 10.29 0.45
C LEU A 38 4.03 11.60 0.35
N PRO A 39 4.50 12.14 1.48
CA PRO A 39 5.28 13.39 1.52
C PRO A 39 6.59 13.32 0.72
N ARG A 40 7.12 12.10 0.53
CA ARG A 40 8.25 11.81 -0.35
C ARG A 40 8.17 10.38 -0.87
N ARG A 41 9.01 10.08 -1.85
CA ARG A 41 9.22 8.72 -2.32
C ARG A 41 9.77 7.84 -1.17
N PRO A 42 9.20 6.65 -0.93
CA PRO A 42 9.80 5.65 -0.06
C PRO A 42 11.21 5.22 -0.52
N ALA A 43 12.08 4.94 0.45
CA ALA A 43 13.45 4.52 0.26
C ALA A 43 13.77 3.26 1.08
N VAL A 44 14.93 2.65 0.81
CA VAL A 44 15.40 1.48 1.57
C VAL A 44 15.56 1.86 3.04
N GLY A 45 14.98 1.04 3.91
CA GLY A 45 15.00 1.25 5.37
C GLY A 45 13.81 2.04 5.91
N ASP A 46 12.98 2.63 5.04
CA ASP A 46 11.73 3.23 5.49
C ASP A 46 10.75 2.17 5.99
N VAL A 47 10.01 2.53 7.04
CA VAL A 47 8.83 1.78 7.48
C VAL A 47 7.59 2.52 7.00
N LEU A 48 6.73 1.79 6.29
CA LEU A 48 5.46 2.28 5.82
C LEU A 48 4.35 1.72 6.72
N ALA A 49 3.71 2.58 7.49
CA ALA A 49 2.55 2.23 8.30
C ALA A 49 1.28 2.28 7.44
N LEU A 50 0.47 1.23 7.52
CA LEU A 50 -0.80 1.09 6.82
C LEU A 50 -1.88 0.77 7.87
N GLU A 51 -2.87 1.64 7.97
CA GLU A 51 -4.03 1.46 8.84
C GLU A 51 -5.28 1.39 7.97
N LEU A 52 -6.10 0.36 8.20
CA LEU A 52 -7.35 0.12 7.49
C LEU A 52 -8.51 0.17 8.48
N ASP A 53 -9.38 1.16 8.31
CA ASP A 53 -10.64 1.28 9.04
C ASP A 53 -11.80 0.91 8.09
N LEU A 54 -12.30 -0.31 8.25
CA LEU A 54 -13.37 -0.84 7.40
C LEU A 54 -14.74 -0.23 7.72
N ASP A 55 -14.96 0.21 8.96
CA ASP A 55 -16.22 0.80 9.40
C ASP A 55 -16.34 2.25 8.90
N ALA A 56 -15.24 3.01 8.95
CA ALA A 56 -15.16 4.36 8.41
C ALA A 56 -14.89 4.41 6.89
N HIS A 57 -14.62 3.25 6.26
CA HIS A 57 -14.20 3.14 4.86
C HIS A 57 -12.98 4.00 4.53
N GLN A 58 -11.96 3.96 5.38
CA GLN A 58 -10.75 4.77 5.26
C GLN A 58 -9.48 3.93 5.28
N VAL A 59 -8.52 4.35 4.48
CA VAL A 59 -7.13 3.89 4.54
C VAL A 59 -6.24 5.06 4.89
N ARG A 60 -5.46 4.91 5.95
CA ARG A 60 -4.37 5.82 6.30
C ARG A 60 -3.04 5.14 6.00
N VAL A 61 -2.16 5.88 5.34
CA VAL A 61 -0.80 5.43 5.04
C VAL A 61 0.20 6.50 5.44
N GLY A 62 1.33 6.13 6.02
CA GLY A 62 2.37 7.09 6.38
C GLY A 62 3.76 6.47 6.40
N LEU A 63 4.78 7.31 6.29
CA LEU A 63 6.16 6.91 6.55
C LEU A 63 6.47 7.20 8.02
N GLU A 64 6.93 6.19 8.75
CA GLU A 64 7.31 6.39 10.15
C GLU A 64 8.48 7.37 10.29
N GLY A 65 8.48 8.16 11.35
CA GLY A 65 9.50 9.19 11.59
C GLY A 65 9.42 10.40 10.66
N VAL A 66 8.37 10.53 9.85
CA VAL A 66 8.11 11.71 9.01
C VAL A 66 6.92 12.50 9.56
N ASP A 67 7.20 13.66 10.16
CA ASP A 67 6.18 14.55 10.71
C ASP A 67 5.16 14.98 9.65
N GLY A 68 3.86 14.93 10.00
CA GLY A 68 2.76 15.27 9.09
C GLY A 68 2.67 14.36 7.86
N GLY A 69 3.34 13.20 7.87
CA GLY A 69 3.56 12.36 6.71
C GLY A 69 2.48 11.32 6.42
N SER A 70 1.36 11.33 7.14
CA SER A 70 0.26 10.39 6.92
C SER A 70 -0.80 10.96 5.97
N VAL A 71 -1.19 10.17 4.99
CA VAL A 71 -2.24 10.49 4.02
C VAL A 71 -3.44 9.60 4.30
N VAL A 72 -4.62 10.21 4.34
CA VAL A 72 -5.90 9.50 4.51
C VAL A 72 -6.67 9.55 3.20
N SER A 73 -7.28 8.44 2.83
CA SER A 73 -8.13 8.35 1.64
C SER A 73 -9.31 7.40 1.87
N GLY A 74 -10.43 7.68 1.21
CA GLY A 74 -11.60 6.83 1.27
C GLY A 74 -11.45 5.62 0.35
N TRP A 75 -11.87 4.44 0.84
CA TRP A 75 -11.94 3.22 0.06
C TRP A 75 -12.93 2.24 0.69
N THR A 76 -13.79 1.67 -0.15
CA THR A 76 -14.74 0.63 0.24
C THR A 76 -14.37 -0.65 -0.50
N PRO A 77 -13.97 -1.73 0.20
CA PRO A 77 -13.63 -2.98 -0.47
C PRO A 77 -14.88 -3.62 -1.09
N GLY A 78 -14.74 -4.17 -2.29
CA GLY A 78 -15.82 -4.90 -2.98
C GLY A 78 -16.10 -6.28 -2.38
N ALA A 79 -15.13 -6.84 -1.65
CA ALA A 79 -15.22 -8.16 -1.04
C ALA A 79 -14.50 -8.21 0.32
N SER A 80 -14.91 -9.17 1.15
CA SER A 80 -14.29 -9.47 2.45
C SER A 80 -13.95 -10.98 2.52
N PRO A 81 -12.82 -11.38 3.13
CA PRO A 81 -11.86 -10.53 3.85
C PRO A 81 -10.94 -9.73 2.92
N VAL A 82 -10.41 -8.62 3.45
CA VAL A 82 -9.36 -7.82 2.79
C VAL A 82 -8.00 -8.43 3.10
N TYR A 83 -7.13 -8.53 2.09
CA TYR A 83 -5.79 -9.10 2.23
C TYR A 83 -4.72 -8.06 1.96
N LEU A 84 -3.66 -8.08 2.77
CA LEU A 84 -2.42 -7.37 2.46
C LEU A 84 -1.70 -8.07 1.31
N ALA A 85 -1.29 -7.29 0.30
CA ALA A 85 -0.57 -7.79 -0.85
C ALA A 85 0.59 -6.87 -1.24
N ALA A 86 1.65 -7.46 -1.79
CA ALA A 86 2.77 -6.74 -2.37
C ALA A 86 3.06 -7.30 -3.77
N SER A 87 3.42 -6.41 -4.69
CA SER A 87 3.74 -6.74 -6.07
C SER A 87 4.99 -6.01 -6.51
N PHE A 88 5.91 -6.74 -7.15
CA PHE A 88 7.19 -6.20 -7.60
C PHE A 88 7.31 -6.31 -9.12
N ARG A 89 7.62 -5.19 -9.78
CA ARG A 89 7.87 -5.18 -11.24
C ARG A 89 9.32 -5.54 -11.59
N ARG A 90 10.25 -5.34 -10.65
CA ARG A 90 11.68 -5.57 -10.83
C ARG A 90 12.19 -6.53 -9.76
N VAL A 91 13.16 -7.35 -10.13
CA VAL A 91 13.89 -8.21 -9.19
C VAL A 91 14.76 -7.37 -8.25
N GLY A 92 15.04 -7.89 -7.06
CA GLY A 92 15.96 -7.29 -6.08
C GLY A 92 15.29 -6.45 -4.98
N TRP A 93 13.97 -6.27 -5.01
CA TRP A 93 13.24 -5.69 -3.90
C TRP A 93 13.13 -6.67 -2.73
N GLN A 94 13.26 -6.15 -1.52
CA GLN A 94 13.01 -6.87 -0.28
C GLN A 94 11.99 -6.08 0.53
N LEU A 95 11.01 -6.80 1.08
CA LEU A 95 9.98 -6.26 1.94
C LEU A 95 9.87 -7.16 3.17
N THR A 96 9.83 -6.54 4.34
CA THR A 96 9.50 -7.20 5.60
C THR A 96 8.10 -6.75 5.99
N ILE A 97 7.20 -7.70 6.22
CA ILE A 97 5.87 -7.39 6.77
C ILE A 97 6.00 -7.45 8.29
N LEU A 98 5.76 -6.32 8.93
CA LEU A 98 5.70 -6.20 10.38
C LEU A 98 4.22 -6.32 10.77
N ALA A 99 3.91 -7.21 11.70
CA ALA A 99 2.63 -7.22 12.40
C ALA A 99 2.87 -6.60 13.77
N ASP A 100 2.05 -5.63 14.15
CA ASP A 100 1.99 -5.19 15.53
C ASP A 100 1.05 -6.15 16.27
N ASP A 101 1.60 -6.94 17.18
CA ASP A 101 0.89 -7.92 17.99
C ASP A 101 0.35 -7.28 19.28
N SER A 102 0.03 -5.98 19.26
CA SER A 102 -0.32 -5.18 20.45
C SER A 102 -1.66 -5.52 21.11
N ASP A 103 -2.26 -6.66 20.76
CA ASP A 103 -3.35 -7.32 21.48
C ASP A 103 -2.88 -8.51 22.36
N ALA A 104 -1.57 -8.63 22.66
CA ALA A 104 -0.99 -9.62 23.60
C ALA A 104 -0.73 -9.08 25.02
#